data_AF-A0AAJ5C9N8-F1
#
_entry.id   AF-A0AAJ5C9N8-F1
#
_cell.length_a   1.000
_cell.length_b   1.000
_cell.length_c   1.000
_cell.angle_alpha   90.00
_cell.angle_beta   90.00
_cell.angle_gamma   90.00
#
_symmetry.space_group_name_H-M   'P 1'
#
loop_
_entity.id
_entity.type
_entity.pdbx_description
1 polymer ?
#
loop_
_entity_poly.entity_id
_entity_poly.type
_entity_poly.pdbx_seq_one_letter_code
_entity_poly.pdbx_strand_id
1 'polypeptide(L)'
;MPSHHSDIVVRPRLLSFLLTAALAFVALVPVATPAAAATQVCVLACDTLDPSQARQESFPVPNKDLNGRRLELHVSDADDMAWASIDNGVTGDSVWLDRSWDGGATWEGLLGKASVPGTWTGTRTLMYNITDPRNHRRGLVRACGDAAGVGCTNWVYPTVCDTLCDGTDAGKAAGDDQPAPSTTLYGRTIRLHVDQKNSMAWANIDTGGAGDEIWLDRSWDGGSTWPDGSSLGRTSTPSGATGTRTAMYATRDPRGLLYGGAVRACGREASHNEGSCTAWVRPVPTGRARRPTR
;
A
#
# COMPACT_ATOMS: atom_id res chain seq x y z
N MET A 1 -48.23 -65.72 -28.63
CA MET A 1 -47.70 -64.53 -29.34
C MET A 1 -47.25 -63.53 -28.29
N PRO A 2 -45.95 -63.31 -28.07
CA PRO A 2 -45.48 -62.34 -27.10
C PRO A 2 -45.29 -60.96 -27.75
N SER A 3 -45.84 -59.94 -27.10
CA SER A 3 -45.65 -58.53 -27.42
C SER A 3 -44.37 -58.03 -26.73
N HIS A 4 -43.43 -57.48 -27.48
CA HIS A 4 -42.27 -56.78 -26.93
C HIS A 4 -42.68 -55.39 -26.44
N HIS A 5 -42.51 -55.12 -25.14
CA HIS A 5 -42.39 -53.76 -24.61
C HIS A 5 -40.90 -53.42 -24.53
N SER A 6 -40.50 -52.32 -25.13
CA SER A 6 -39.22 -51.66 -24.91
C SER A 6 -39.52 -50.28 -24.36
N ASP A 7 -39.02 -49.95 -23.17
CA ASP A 7 -38.87 -48.55 -22.77
C ASP A 7 -37.67 -48.36 -21.81
N ILE A 8 -36.61 -47.84 -22.42
CA ILE A 8 -35.77 -46.70 -22.00
C ILE A 8 -35.41 -46.63 -20.50
N VAL A 9 -34.23 -47.17 -20.17
CA VAL A 9 -33.48 -46.84 -18.96
C VAL A 9 -32.72 -45.54 -19.19
N VAL A 10 -33.24 -44.43 -18.64
CA VAL A 10 -32.50 -43.16 -18.52
C VAL A 10 -31.35 -43.38 -17.53
N ARG A 11 -30.11 -43.29 -18.04
CA ARG A 11 -28.87 -43.48 -17.26
C ARG A 11 -28.78 -42.45 -16.11
N PRO A 12 -28.64 -42.88 -14.84
CA PRO A 12 -28.54 -42.00 -13.68
C PRO A 12 -27.18 -41.27 -13.54
N ARG A 13 -26.30 -41.36 -14.55
CA ARG A 13 -24.91 -40.84 -14.47
C ARG A 13 -24.76 -39.34 -14.73
N LEU A 14 -25.80 -38.65 -15.20
CA LEU A 14 -25.73 -37.22 -15.52
C LEU A 14 -26.13 -36.31 -14.34
N LEU A 15 -26.91 -36.78 -13.37
CA LEU A 15 -27.23 -35.98 -12.18
C LEU A 15 -26.10 -35.94 -11.14
N SER A 16 -25.26 -36.97 -11.07
CA SER A 16 -24.15 -37.02 -10.12
C SER A 16 -22.97 -36.10 -10.46
N PHE A 17 -22.87 -35.62 -11.72
CA PHE A 17 -21.81 -34.70 -12.14
C PHE A 17 -22.16 -33.22 -11.89
N LEU A 18 -23.44 -32.87 -11.79
CA LEU A 18 -23.87 -31.50 -11.47
C LEU A 18 -23.88 -31.22 -9.96
N LEU A 19 -24.05 -32.25 -9.12
CA LEU A 19 -23.99 -32.07 -7.66
C LEU A 19 -22.56 -31.95 -7.11
N THR A 20 -21.55 -32.49 -7.80
CA THR A 20 -20.14 -32.39 -7.36
C THR A 20 -19.45 -31.10 -7.83
N ALA A 21 -19.93 -30.46 -8.88
CA ALA A 21 -19.43 -29.15 -9.33
C ALA A 21 -19.94 -27.97 -8.48
N ALA A 22 -21.09 -28.10 -7.83
CA ALA A 22 -21.68 -27.04 -7.00
C ALA A 22 -21.06 -26.91 -5.60
N LEU A 23 -20.31 -27.93 -5.13
CA LEU A 23 -19.68 -27.94 -3.80
C LEU A 23 -18.23 -27.47 -3.78
N ALA A 24 -17.60 -27.25 -4.95
CA ALA A 24 -16.20 -26.78 -5.03
C ALA A 24 -16.06 -25.24 -5.07
N PHE A 25 -17.17 -24.50 -5.08
CA PHE A 25 -17.20 -23.03 -5.10
C PHE A 25 -17.68 -22.42 -3.77
N VAL A 26 -17.53 -23.15 -2.65
CA VAL A 26 -17.63 -22.54 -1.31
C VAL A 26 -16.36 -21.72 -1.07
N ALA A 27 -16.40 -20.52 -1.63
CA ALA A 27 -15.98 -19.28 -1.03
C ALA A 27 -14.56 -19.27 -0.41
N LEU A 28 -13.58 -18.93 -1.25
CA LEU A 28 -12.46 -18.08 -0.83
C LEU A 28 -13.03 -16.70 -0.47
N VAL A 29 -13.75 -16.58 0.65
CA VAL A 29 -13.98 -15.27 1.26
C VAL A 29 -12.63 -14.90 1.89
N PRO A 30 -11.97 -13.81 1.49
CA PRO A 30 -10.85 -13.28 2.24
C PRO A 30 -11.38 -12.93 3.64
N VAL A 31 -11.07 -13.77 4.61
CA VAL A 31 -11.34 -13.47 6.03
C VAL A 31 -10.49 -12.26 6.36
N ALA A 32 -11.13 -11.15 6.72
CA ALA A 32 -10.42 -9.98 7.22
C ALA A 32 -9.56 -10.43 8.41
N THR A 33 -8.26 -10.22 8.31
CA THR A 33 -7.33 -10.49 9.39
C THR A 33 -7.72 -9.63 10.60
N PRO A 34 -7.79 -10.21 11.81
CA PRO A 34 -8.19 -9.46 12.99
C PRO A 34 -7.21 -8.33 13.26
N ALA A 35 -7.75 -7.18 13.68
CA ALA A 35 -6.94 -6.01 14.01
C ALA A 35 -6.01 -6.31 15.19
N ALA A 36 -4.72 -6.00 15.03
CA ALA A 36 -3.74 -6.12 16.11
C ALA A 36 -3.91 -4.99 17.14
N ALA A 37 -3.53 -5.26 18.39
CA ALA A 37 -3.50 -4.25 19.44
C ALA A 37 -2.54 -3.12 19.07
N ALA A 38 -3.02 -1.87 19.15
CA ALA A 38 -2.27 -0.76 18.62
C ALA A 38 -1.14 -0.28 19.53
N THR A 39 0.01 0.02 18.92
CA THR A 39 1.12 0.68 19.62
C THR A 39 0.92 2.20 19.62
N GLN A 40 1.14 2.86 20.76
CA GLN A 40 1.08 4.32 20.83
C GLN A 40 2.23 4.92 20.02
N VAL A 41 1.90 5.85 19.13
CA VAL A 41 2.88 6.62 18.35
C VAL A 41 2.92 8.06 18.82
N CYS A 42 4.12 8.64 18.92
CA CYS A 42 4.34 10.04 19.29
C CYS A 42 5.40 10.66 18.37
N VAL A 43 4.96 11.51 17.43
CA VAL A 43 5.85 12.20 16.48
C VAL A 43 5.92 13.69 16.80
N LEU A 44 5.01 14.48 16.23
CA LEU A 44 4.82 15.91 16.54
C LEU A 44 3.86 16.09 17.72
N ALA A 45 2.84 15.24 17.75
CA ALA A 45 1.97 15.00 18.90
C ALA A 45 1.82 13.48 19.09
N CYS A 46 1.40 13.09 20.29
CA CYS A 46 1.04 11.70 20.56
C CYS A 46 -0.33 11.37 19.98
N ASP A 47 -0.53 10.09 19.63
CA ASP A 47 -1.86 9.53 19.40
C ASP A 47 -2.80 9.96 20.52
N THR A 48 -4.09 10.11 20.19
CA THR A 48 -5.18 10.62 21.05
C THR A 48 -5.24 12.14 21.23
N LEU A 49 -4.59 12.92 20.35
CA LEU A 49 -4.77 14.38 20.32
C LEU A 49 -6.23 14.75 19.97
N ASP A 50 -6.79 15.77 20.62
CA ASP A 50 -8.14 16.24 20.30
C ASP A 50 -8.15 16.92 18.92
N PRO A 51 -9.06 16.56 17.98
CA PRO A 51 -9.06 17.17 16.66
C PRO A 51 -9.40 18.67 16.63
N SER A 52 -9.86 19.27 17.74
CA SER A 52 -9.93 20.73 17.89
C SER A 52 -8.56 21.42 17.91
N GLN A 53 -7.48 20.67 18.12
CA GLN A 53 -6.10 21.16 18.11
C GLN A 53 -5.41 21.00 16.76
N ALA A 54 -6.09 20.43 15.76
CA ALA A 54 -5.53 20.25 14.42
C ALA A 54 -5.14 21.59 13.79
N ARG A 55 -3.93 21.68 13.24
CA ARG A 55 -3.43 22.90 12.56
C ARG A 55 -3.93 23.03 11.13
N GLN A 56 -4.42 21.93 10.57
CA GLN A 56 -4.96 21.82 9.21
C GLN A 56 -6.00 20.70 9.19
N GLU A 57 -6.98 20.81 8.31
CA GLU A 57 -7.90 19.74 7.98
C GLU A 57 -8.01 19.61 6.45
N SER A 58 -7.90 18.38 5.96
CA SER A 58 -8.10 18.00 4.57
C SER A 58 -8.85 16.68 4.46
N PHE A 59 -9.41 16.42 3.28
CA PHE A 59 -10.18 15.22 2.94
C PHE A 59 -9.55 14.52 1.73
N PRO A 60 -8.42 13.82 1.93
CA PRO A 60 -7.60 13.31 0.83
C PRO A 60 -8.19 12.06 0.14
N VAL A 61 -9.27 11.50 0.68
CA VAL A 61 -10.01 10.38 0.08
C VAL A 61 -11.49 10.74 0.00
N PRO A 62 -12.24 10.22 -1.00
CA PRO A 62 -13.68 10.44 -1.07
C PRO A 62 -14.41 9.88 0.14
N ASN A 63 -15.49 10.56 0.52
CA ASN A 63 -16.40 10.13 1.57
C ASN A 63 -17.04 8.80 1.19
N LYS A 64 -17.38 8.00 2.20
CA LYS A 64 -18.14 6.76 2.01
C LYS A 64 -19.57 6.93 2.50
N ASP A 65 -20.53 6.61 1.64
CA ASP A 65 -21.87 6.31 2.09
C ASP A 65 -21.89 4.91 2.71
N LEU A 66 -22.21 4.85 4.00
CA LEU A 66 -22.37 3.61 4.75
C LEU A 66 -23.82 3.49 5.17
N ASN A 67 -24.65 2.88 4.33
CA ASN A 67 -26.09 2.74 4.56
C ASN A 67 -26.79 4.10 4.81
N GLY A 68 -26.44 5.16 4.08
CA GLY A 68 -26.97 6.51 4.28
C GLY A 68 -26.26 7.34 5.36
N ARG A 69 -25.21 6.81 5.99
CA ARG A 69 -24.32 7.55 6.91
C ARG A 69 -23.14 8.07 6.11
N ARG A 70 -22.68 9.28 6.42
CA ARG A 70 -21.49 9.85 5.79
C ARG A 70 -20.30 9.52 6.66
N LEU A 71 -19.43 8.65 6.17
CA LEU A 71 -18.15 8.32 6.80
C LEU A 71 -17.02 9.12 6.13
N GLU A 72 -16.26 9.87 6.92
CA GLU A 72 -15.16 10.72 6.43
C GLU A 72 -13.84 10.41 7.13
N LEU A 73 -12.76 10.48 6.34
CA LEU A 73 -11.40 10.49 6.85
C LEU A 73 -10.86 11.91 6.77
N HIS A 74 -10.54 12.45 7.93
CA HIS A 74 -9.95 13.77 8.07
C HIS A 74 -8.44 13.62 8.29
N VAL A 75 -7.66 14.48 7.64
CA VAL A 75 -6.19 14.47 7.73
C VAL A 75 -5.66 15.85 8.03
N SER A 76 -4.67 15.90 8.91
CA SER A 76 -3.84 17.07 9.16
C SER A 76 -2.41 16.78 8.75
N ASP A 77 -2.03 17.14 7.53
CA ASP A 77 -0.65 16.95 7.05
C ASP A 77 0.35 17.78 7.87
N ALA A 78 -0.08 18.94 8.38
CA ALA A 78 0.73 19.76 9.26
C ALA A 78 1.12 19.02 10.54
N ASP A 79 0.22 18.20 11.08
CA ASP A 79 0.42 17.43 12.31
C ASP A 79 0.89 15.99 12.09
N ASP A 80 0.87 15.49 10.84
CA ASP A 80 1.05 14.07 10.48
C ASP A 80 0.07 13.14 11.20
N MET A 81 -1.18 13.59 11.32
CA MET A 81 -2.23 12.87 12.04
C MET A 81 -3.56 12.85 11.28
N ALA A 82 -4.42 11.89 11.60
CA ALA A 82 -5.75 11.75 11.03
C ALA A 82 -6.79 11.41 12.09
N TRP A 83 -8.06 11.65 11.79
CA TRP A 83 -9.20 11.17 12.58
C TRP A 83 -10.35 10.78 11.64
N ALA A 84 -11.28 9.97 12.15
CA ALA A 84 -12.46 9.56 11.41
C ALA A 84 -13.72 10.18 12.01
N SER A 85 -14.73 10.46 11.17
CA SER A 85 -16.06 10.87 11.62
C SER A 85 -17.15 10.07 10.90
N ILE A 86 -18.28 9.93 11.58
CA ILE A 86 -19.52 9.44 11.00
C ILE A 86 -20.64 10.43 11.29
N ASP A 87 -21.30 10.91 10.24
CA ASP A 87 -22.42 11.83 10.28
C ASP A 87 -23.69 11.19 9.72
N ASN A 88 -24.84 11.84 9.97
CA ASN A 88 -26.18 11.29 9.73
C ASN A 88 -26.41 9.93 10.40
N GLY A 89 -25.67 9.70 11.49
CA GLY A 89 -25.74 8.47 12.27
C GLY A 89 -26.91 8.46 13.22
N VAL A 90 -27.24 7.26 13.70
CA VAL A 90 -28.18 7.02 14.79
C VAL A 90 -27.44 6.44 15.99
N THR A 91 -28.08 6.45 17.14
CA THR A 91 -27.54 5.88 18.39
C THR A 91 -26.94 4.49 18.16
N GLY A 92 -25.67 4.34 18.52
CA GLY A 92 -24.94 3.07 18.41
C GLY A 92 -24.13 2.89 17.11
N ASP A 93 -24.40 3.66 16.05
CA ASP A 93 -23.50 3.73 14.89
C ASP A 93 -22.09 4.10 15.39
N SER A 94 -21.06 3.45 14.86
CA SER A 94 -19.70 3.60 15.37
C SER A 94 -18.68 3.94 14.29
N VAL A 95 -17.59 4.59 14.69
CA VAL A 95 -16.49 5.01 13.82
C VAL A 95 -15.15 4.80 14.51
N TRP A 96 -14.13 4.41 13.76
CA TRP A 96 -12.74 4.24 14.20
C TRP A 96 -11.78 4.48 13.03
N LEU A 97 -10.47 4.51 13.33
CA LEU A 97 -9.43 4.41 12.33
C LEU A 97 -8.82 3.00 12.30
N ASP A 98 -8.54 2.50 11.10
CA ASP A 98 -7.55 1.44 10.91
C ASP A 98 -6.22 2.08 10.47
N ARG A 99 -5.09 1.57 10.97
CA ARG A 99 -3.74 2.00 10.58
C ARG A 99 -2.90 0.81 10.14
N SER A 100 -2.28 0.90 8.97
CA SER A 100 -1.43 -0.15 8.42
C SER A 100 0.01 0.33 8.29
N TRP A 101 0.95 -0.59 8.47
CA TRP A 101 2.41 -0.36 8.31
C TRP A 101 3.01 -1.15 7.12
N ASP A 102 2.16 -1.82 6.34
CA ASP A 102 2.56 -2.78 5.29
C ASP A 102 1.74 -2.63 4.01
N GLY A 103 1.35 -1.39 3.68
CA GLY A 103 0.61 -1.09 2.45
C GLY A 103 -0.86 -1.53 2.48
N GLY A 104 -1.41 -1.79 3.67
CA GLY A 104 -2.81 -2.19 3.86
C GLY A 104 -3.04 -3.70 3.90
N ALA A 105 -1.99 -4.52 3.91
CA ALA A 105 -2.10 -5.97 3.99
C ALA A 105 -2.55 -6.43 5.39
N THR A 106 -2.03 -5.78 6.43
CA THR A 106 -2.48 -5.91 7.82
C THR A 106 -2.65 -4.53 8.45
N TRP A 107 -3.39 -4.47 9.56
CA TRP A 107 -3.63 -3.21 10.25
C TRP A 107 -3.86 -3.40 11.75
N GLU A 108 -3.58 -2.34 12.49
CA GLU A 108 -4.03 -2.14 13.86
C GLU A 108 -5.33 -1.32 13.88
N GLY A 109 -6.18 -1.62 14.86
CA GLY A 109 -7.54 -1.11 14.97
C GLY A 109 -8.25 -1.76 16.17
N LEU A 110 -9.40 -1.29 16.62
CA LEU A 110 -10.24 -0.19 16.15
C LEU A 110 -9.78 1.12 16.83
N LEU A 111 -8.90 1.90 16.19
CA LEU A 111 -8.27 3.06 16.84
C LEU A 111 -9.30 4.12 17.17
N GLY A 112 -9.39 4.48 18.45
CA GLY A 112 -10.24 5.57 18.93
C GLY A 112 -11.72 5.33 18.72
N LYS A 113 -12.16 4.07 18.65
CA LYS A 113 -13.56 3.73 18.39
C LYS A 113 -14.51 4.57 19.25
N ALA A 114 -15.42 5.27 18.58
CA ALA A 114 -16.46 6.08 19.18
C ALA A 114 -17.83 5.66 18.62
N SER A 115 -18.87 5.77 19.43
CA SER A 115 -20.26 5.52 19.03
C SER A 115 -21.07 6.80 19.12
N VAL A 116 -22.03 6.97 18.21
CA VAL A 116 -22.98 8.08 18.22
C VAL A 116 -23.85 7.96 19.49
N PRO A 117 -23.81 8.95 20.40
CA PRO A 117 -24.63 8.94 21.60
C PRO A 117 -26.08 9.29 21.29
N GLY A 118 -26.98 9.01 22.23
CA GLY A 118 -28.44 9.03 22.01
C GLY A 118 -29.06 10.35 21.54
N THR A 119 -28.37 11.48 21.72
CA THR A 119 -28.88 12.82 21.39
C THR A 119 -28.18 13.44 20.17
N TRP A 120 -27.23 12.74 19.56
CA TRP A 120 -26.38 13.28 18.50
C TRP A 120 -26.64 12.54 17.19
N THR A 121 -26.30 13.18 16.07
CA THR A 121 -26.42 12.61 14.71
C THR A 121 -25.06 12.29 14.09
N GLY A 122 -24.01 12.30 14.91
CA GLY A 122 -22.65 12.01 14.47
C GLY A 122 -21.69 11.93 15.63
N THR A 123 -20.50 11.40 15.34
CA THR A 123 -19.39 11.33 16.29
C THR A 123 -18.07 11.25 15.53
N ARG A 124 -16.95 11.42 16.25
CA ARG A 124 -15.60 11.35 15.69
C ARG A 124 -14.63 10.67 16.64
N THR A 125 -13.54 10.15 16.08
CA THR A 125 -12.40 9.67 16.87
C THR A 125 -11.54 10.83 17.36
N LEU A 126 -10.58 10.54 18.25
CA LEU A 126 -9.41 11.39 18.45
C LEU A 126 -8.45 11.29 17.25
N MET A 127 -7.39 12.10 17.22
CA MET A 127 -6.37 12.05 16.18
C MET A 127 -5.32 10.98 16.46
N TYR A 128 -4.87 10.29 15.42
CA TYR A 128 -3.80 9.28 15.47
C TYR A 128 -2.74 9.59 14.41
N ASN A 129 -1.47 9.35 14.73
CA ASN A 129 -0.34 9.55 13.82
C ASN A 129 -0.49 8.64 12.60
N ILE A 130 -0.19 9.18 11.42
CA ILE A 130 -0.21 8.46 10.15
C ILE A 130 1.11 7.72 9.96
N THR A 131 2.23 8.34 10.32
CA THR A 131 3.55 7.72 10.23
C THR A 131 4.23 7.54 11.59
N ASP A 132 5.27 6.71 11.62
CA ASP A 132 6.15 6.56 12.78
C ASP A 132 7.62 6.64 12.35
N PRO A 133 8.14 7.86 12.15
CA PRO A 133 9.52 8.07 11.71
C PRO A 133 10.56 7.56 12.72
N ARG A 134 10.20 7.43 14.01
CA ARG A 134 11.12 6.94 15.05
C ARG A 134 11.46 5.47 14.85
N ASN A 135 10.50 4.69 14.38
CA ASN A 135 10.68 3.28 14.04
C ASN A 135 10.79 3.06 12.53
N HIS A 136 11.01 4.13 11.75
CA HIS A 136 11.14 4.06 10.31
C HIS A 136 9.94 3.39 9.61
N ARG A 137 8.73 3.63 10.10
CA ARG A 137 7.51 3.05 9.52
C ARG A 137 6.70 4.12 8.81
N ARG A 138 6.46 3.90 7.53
CA ARG A 138 5.43 4.62 6.80
C ARG A 138 4.09 3.95 7.06
N GLY A 139 3.09 4.74 7.44
CA GLY A 139 1.76 4.20 7.66
C GLY A 139 0.74 4.69 6.63
N LEU A 140 -0.32 3.91 6.49
CA LEU A 140 -1.55 4.29 5.83
C LEU A 140 -2.67 4.28 6.87
N VAL A 141 -3.61 5.20 6.76
CA VAL A 141 -4.81 5.22 7.61
C VAL A 141 -6.08 5.25 6.75
N ARG A 142 -7.16 4.68 7.28
CA ARG A 142 -8.51 4.78 6.68
C ARG A 142 -9.55 4.94 7.78
N ALA A 143 -10.63 5.64 7.47
CA ALA A 143 -11.79 5.71 8.33
C ALA A 143 -12.65 4.46 8.10
N CYS A 144 -13.12 3.86 9.19
CA CYS A 144 -14.05 2.75 9.18
C CYS A 144 -15.22 3.04 10.12
N GLY A 145 -16.38 2.53 9.79
CA GLY A 145 -17.54 2.62 10.66
C GLY A 145 -18.40 1.37 10.59
N ASP A 146 -19.29 1.24 11.57
CA ASP A 146 -20.34 0.23 11.60
C ASP A 146 -21.69 0.92 11.78
N ALA A 147 -22.53 0.82 10.76
CA ALA A 147 -23.88 1.35 10.75
C ALA A 147 -24.82 0.30 10.12
N ALA A 148 -25.01 -0.82 10.83
CA ALA A 148 -25.61 -2.06 10.34
C ALA A 148 -24.75 -2.77 9.27
N GLY A 149 -23.44 -2.78 9.50
CA GLY A 149 -22.45 -3.34 8.59
C GLY A 149 -21.18 -2.50 8.60
N VAL A 150 -20.04 -3.18 8.60
CA VAL A 150 -18.73 -2.51 8.59
C VAL A 150 -18.39 -2.02 7.18
N GLY A 151 -17.97 -0.77 7.07
CA GLY A 151 -17.44 -0.22 5.83
C GLY A 151 -16.36 0.83 6.09
N CYS A 152 -15.38 0.87 5.19
CA CYS A 152 -14.23 1.77 5.30
C CYS A 152 -14.00 2.60 4.04
N THR A 153 -13.45 3.81 4.20
CA THR A 153 -12.87 4.62 3.12
C THR A 153 -11.66 3.91 2.50
N ASN A 154 -11.15 4.46 1.41
CA ASN A 154 -9.83 4.08 0.90
C ASN A 154 -8.73 4.47 1.91
N TRP A 155 -7.58 3.79 1.80
CA TRP A 155 -6.35 4.18 2.49
C TRP A 155 -5.84 5.53 1.97
N VAL A 156 -5.39 6.40 2.87
CA VAL A 156 -4.78 7.67 2.50
C VAL A 156 -3.32 7.50 2.09
N TYR A 157 -2.89 8.31 1.11
CA TYR A 157 -1.51 8.39 0.62
C TYR A 157 -0.85 7.03 0.31
N PRO A 158 -1.46 6.14 -0.50
CA PRO A 158 -0.79 4.91 -0.93
C PRO A 158 0.44 5.20 -1.82
N THR A 159 0.43 6.32 -2.54
CA THR A 159 1.50 6.79 -3.41
C THR A 159 2.39 7.79 -2.67
N VAL A 160 3.72 7.59 -2.71
CA VAL A 160 4.67 8.59 -2.18
C VAL A 160 4.91 9.68 -3.21
N CYS A 161 4.86 10.94 -2.77
CA CYS A 161 5.10 12.11 -3.61
C CYS A 161 5.99 13.13 -2.89
N ASP A 162 7.03 13.57 -3.58
CA ASP A 162 7.82 14.77 -3.26
C ASP A 162 7.86 15.69 -4.49
N THR A 163 9.01 15.87 -5.14
CA THR A 163 9.14 16.64 -6.39
C THR A 163 8.45 15.92 -7.54
N LEU A 164 8.58 14.59 -7.54
CA LEU A 164 7.85 13.66 -8.40
C LEU A 164 7.17 12.62 -7.52
N CYS A 165 6.22 11.89 -8.10
CA CYS A 165 5.49 10.83 -7.42
C CYS A 165 5.99 9.44 -7.84
N ASP A 166 5.79 8.46 -6.96
CA ASP A 166 5.89 7.04 -7.31
C ASP A 166 5.14 6.75 -8.62
N GLY A 167 5.76 5.98 -9.51
CA GLY A 167 5.21 5.64 -10.83
C GLY A 167 5.52 6.66 -11.93
N THR A 168 6.30 7.72 -11.66
CA THR A 168 6.74 8.66 -12.69
C THR A 168 7.62 7.95 -13.73
N ASP A 169 7.42 8.20 -15.03
CA ASP A 169 8.27 7.62 -16.08
C ASP A 169 9.75 8.02 -15.90
N ALA A 170 10.65 7.03 -15.98
CA ALA A 170 12.09 7.24 -15.78
C ALA A 170 12.76 8.15 -16.83
N GLY A 171 12.14 8.35 -18.00
CA GLY A 171 12.60 9.35 -18.98
C GLY A 171 12.46 10.80 -18.49
N LYS A 172 11.77 11.04 -17.37
CA LYS A 172 11.69 12.36 -16.72
C LYS A 172 12.77 12.60 -15.65
N ALA A 173 13.70 11.66 -15.47
CA ALA A 173 14.80 11.82 -14.54
C ALA A 173 15.65 13.05 -14.91
N ALA A 174 16.11 13.78 -13.90
CA ALA A 174 17.00 14.93 -14.06
C ALA A 174 18.47 14.60 -13.75
N GLY A 175 18.78 13.34 -13.45
CA GLY A 175 20.11 12.77 -13.23
C GLY A 175 20.05 11.25 -13.27
N ASP A 176 21.19 10.60 -13.51
CA ASP A 176 21.33 9.14 -13.64
C ASP A 176 22.58 8.65 -12.92
N ASP A 177 22.56 8.72 -11.59
CA ASP A 177 23.65 8.21 -10.76
C ASP A 177 23.47 6.71 -10.51
N GLN A 178 24.57 5.95 -10.54
CA GLN A 178 24.57 4.51 -10.25
C GLN A 178 25.43 4.22 -9.01
N PRO A 179 24.93 4.53 -7.81
CA PRO A 179 25.72 4.46 -6.57
C PRO A 179 25.93 3.03 -6.07
N ALA A 180 25.17 2.04 -6.57
CA ALA A 180 25.40 0.63 -6.30
C ALA A 180 26.10 -0.04 -7.49
N PRO A 181 27.08 -0.93 -7.28
CA PRO A 181 27.53 -1.83 -8.32
C PRO A 181 26.36 -2.63 -8.90
N SER A 182 26.38 -2.82 -10.22
CA SER A 182 25.42 -3.71 -10.88
C SER A 182 25.57 -5.14 -10.37
N THR A 183 24.47 -5.90 -10.34
CA THR A 183 24.52 -7.34 -10.12
C THR A 183 24.26 -8.08 -11.42
N THR A 184 24.72 -9.32 -11.50
CA THR A 184 24.49 -10.20 -12.65
C THR A 184 23.64 -11.39 -12.28
N LEU A 185 22.80 -11.82 -13.22
CA LEU A 185 21.95 -13.01 -13.10
C LEU A 185 21.94 -13.70 -14.46
N TYR A 186 22.58 -14.87 -14.60
CA TYR A 186 22.64 -15.60 -15.87
C TYR A 186 23.02 -14.74 -17.11
N GLY A 187 23.99 -13.84 -16.96
CA GLY A 187 24.42 -12.91 -18.03
C GLY A 187 23.56 -11.66 -18.21
N ARG A 188 22.42 -11.54 -17.50
CA ARG A 188 21.64 -10.31 -17.39
C ARG A 188 22.36 -9.36 -16.45
N THR A 189 22.31 -8.07 -16.76
CA THR A 189 22.84 -7.02 -15.87
C THR A 189 21.69 -6.24 -15.27
N ILE A 190 21.62 -6.19 -13.94
CA ILE A 190 20.63 -5.43 -13.19
C ILE A 190 21.32 -4.20 -12.59
N ARG A 191 20.79 -3.01 -12.85
CA ARG A 191 21.33 -1.76 -12.30
C ARG A 191 20.27 -0.97 -11.55
N LEU A 192 20.76 -0.30 -10.50
CA LEU A 192 20.04 0.72 -9.76
C LEU A 192 20.47 2.09 -10.27
N HIS A 193 19.49 2.91 -10.62
CA HIS A 193 19.68 4.29 -11.05
C HIS A 193 19.01 5.23 -10.05
N VAL A 194 19.64 6.37 -9.80
CA VAL A 194 19.20 7.35 -8.81
C VAL A 194 19.24 8.75 -9.43
N ASP A 195 18.08 9.41 -9.41
CA ASP A 195 17.97 10.84 -9.66
C ASP A 195 18.03 11.57 -8.31
N GLN A 196 19.24 11.98 -7.93
CA GLN A 196 19.47 12.68 -6.66
C GLN A 196 18.74 14.03 -6.59
N LYS A 197 18.49 14.66 -7.74
CA LYS A 197 17.90 15.99 -7.82
C LYS A 197 16.42 15.95 -7.49
N ASN A 198 15.71 14.94 -7.98
CA ASN A 198 14.28 14.76 -7.70
C ASN A 198 14.00 13.76 -6.57
N SER A 199 15.04 13.19 -5.93
CA SER A 199 14.92 12.16 -4.90
C SER A 199 14.14 10.92 -5.39
N MET A 200 14.47 10.46 -6.59
CA MET A 200 13.83 9.31 -7.23
C MET A 200 14.86 8.22 -7.55
N ALA A 201 14.40 6.98 -7.68
CA ALA A 201 15.21 5.87 -8.18
C ALA A 201 14.39 5.01 -9.15
N TRP A 202 15.08 4.34 -10.08
CA TRP A 202 14.51 3.29 -10.93
C TRP A 202 15.52 2.17 -11.13
N ALA A 203 15.06 1.06 -11.67
CA ALA A 203 15.90 -0.08 -11.99
C ALA A 203 15.82 -0.40 -13.49
N ASN A 204 16.89 -0.97 -14.03
CA ASN A 204 16.87 -1.58 -15.36
C ASN A 204 17.45 -2.99 -15.34
N ILE A 205 17.03 -3.79 -16.32
CA ILE A 205 17.65 -5.07 -16.66
C ILE A 205 18.07 -5.00 -18.13
N ASP A 206 19.34 -5.32 -18.40
CA ASP A 206 19.92 -5.39 -19.74
C ASP A 206 20.37 -6.82 -20.06
N THR A 207 20.44 -7.13 -21.35
CA THR A 207 20.67 -8.49 -21.89
C THR A 207 19.63 -9.49 -21.37
N GLY A 208 18.42 -9.00 -21.08
CA GLY A 208 17.27 -9.78 -20.63
C GLY A 208 16.67 -10.64 -21.75
N GLY A 209 15.97 -11.69 -21.34
CA GLY A 209 15.07 -12.48 -22.18
C GLY A 209 13.61 -12.13 -21.94
N ALA A 210 12.74 -12.53 -22.87
CA ALA A 210 11.30 -12.33 -22.74
C ALA A 210 10.78 -12.94 -21.42
N GLY A 211 10.06 -12.13 -20.63
CA GLY A 211 9.52 -12.53 -19.34
C GLY A 211 10.44 -12.28 -18.14
N ASP A 212 11.73 -11.95 -18.33
CA ASP A 212 12.61 -11.55 -17.22
C ASP A 212 12.03 -10.30 -16.54
N GLU A 213 12.01 -10.27 -15.21
CA GLU A 213 11.38 -9.20 -14.43
C GLU A 213 12.41 -8.27 -13.78
N ILE A 214 12.07 -7.00 -13.65
CA ILE A 214 12.81 -6.00 -12.88
C ILE A 214 11.86 -5.21 -11.97
N TRP A 215 12.30 -4.91 -10.74
CA TRP A 215 11.59 -4.07 -9.78
C TRP A 215 12.57 -3.31 -8.87
N LEU A 216 12.03 -2.37 -8.08
CA LEU A 216 12.71 -1.80 -6.93
C LEU A 216 12.16 -2.36 -5.63
N ASP A 217 13.04 -2.60 -4.67
CA ASP A 217 12.64 -2.64 -3.26
C ASP A 217 13.00 -1.30 -2.60
N ARG A 218 12.12 -0.80 -1.75
CA ARG A 218 12.29 0.42 -0.94
C ARG A 218 12.14 0.10 0.54
N SER A 219 13.09 0.55 1.33
CA SER A 219 13.09 0.40 2.77
C SER A 219 13.19 1.77 3.44
N TRP A 220 12.46 1.95 4.54
CA TRP A 220 12.54 3.16 5.36
C TRP A 220 13.56 3.05 6.50
N ASP A 221 13.97 1.82 6.85
CA ASP A 221 14.90 1.52 7.94
C ASP A 221 16.33 1.17 7.47
N GLY A 222 16.64 1.37 6.18
CA GLY A 222 17.97 1.14 5.63
C GLY A 222 18.22 -0.25 5.06
N GLY A 223 17.16 -1.00 4.80
CA GLY A 223 17.19 -2.32 4.19
C GLY A 223 16.99 -3.47 5.18
N SER A 224 16.67 -3.17 6.45
CA SER A 224 16.34 -4.19 7.45
C SER A 224 14.95 -4.77 7.20
N THR A 225 13.97 -3.93 6.86
CA THR A 225 12.61 -4.33 6.45
C THR A 225 12.09 -3.44 5.33
N TRP A 226 11.11 -3.92 4.57
CA TRP A 226 10.46 -3.17 3.47
C TRP A 226 9.00 -3.62 3.22
N PRO A 227 8.16 -3.67 4.26
CA PRO A 227 6.82 -4.27 4.17
C PRO A 227 5.90 -3.57 3.16
N ASP A 228 5.99 -2.24 3.02
CA ASP A 228 5.22 -1.44 2.06
C ASP A 228 6.00 -1.13 0.76
N GLY A 229 7.22 -1.64 0.64
CA GLY A 229 8.16 -1.25 -0.41
C GLY A 229 8.74 -2.40 -1.22
N SER A 230 8.18 -3.60 -1.15
CA SER A 230 8.60 -4.73 -1.98
C SER A 230 8.07 -4.62 -3.40
N SER A 231 8.88 -5.00 -4.40
CA SER A 231 8.41 -5.24 -5.77
C SER A 231 7.78 -4.03 -6.47
N LEU A 232 8.24 -2.82 -6.13
CA LEU A 232 7.78 -1.58 -6.72
C LEU A 232 8.08 -1.54 -8.22
N GLY A 233 7.03 -1.32 -9.02
CA GLY A 233 7.16 -1.17 -10.46
C GLY A 233 7.59 -2.41 -11.20
N ARG A 234 7.34 -3.59 -10.62
CA ARG A 234 7.66 -4.86 -11.26
C ARG A 234 7.17 -4.89 -12.71
N THR A 235 8.13 -5.02 -13.62
CA THR A 235 7.90 -4.95 -15.06
C THR A 235 8.62 -6.12 -15.72
N SER A 236 7.93 -6.82 -16.63
CA SER A 236 8.52 -7.91 -17.41
C SER A 236 9.14 -7.38 -18.71
N THR A 237 10.23 -7.99 -19.13
CA THR A 237 10.90 -7.73 -20.41
C THR A 237 9.98 -8.21 -21.55
N PRO A 238 9.55 -7.34 -22.47
CA PRO A 238 8.69 -7.72 -23.58
C PRO A 238 9.34 -8.75 -24.52
N SER A 239 8.52 -9.51 -25.24
CA SER A 239 9.03 -10.41 -26.29
C SER A 239 9.78 -9.63 -27.37
N GLY A 240 10.97 -10.13 -27.74
CA GLY A 240 11.86 -9.49 -28.72
C GLY A 240 12.69 -8.31 -28.18
N ALA A 241 12.48 -7.89 -26.93
CA ALA A 241 13.33 -6.90 -26.27
C ALA A 241 14.49 -7.57 -25.52
N THR A 242 15.61 -6.87 -25.40
CA THR A 242 16.79 -7.32 -24.62
C THR A 242 16.94 -6.58 -23.30
N GLY A 243 15.93 -5.80 -22.91
CA GLY A 243 15.96 -5.07 -21.66
C GLY A 243 14.66 -4.32 -21.40
N THR A 244 14.48 -3.91 -20.15
CA THR A 244 13.37 -3.09 -19.71
C THR A 244 13.78 -2.31 -18.46
N ARG A 245 12.93 -1.36 -18.04
CA ARG A 245 13.14 -0.55 -16.85
C ARG A 245 11.84 -0.34 -16.09
N THR A 246 11.95 -0.11 -14.80
CA THR A 246 10.82 0.30 -13.96
C THR A 246 10.46 1.75 -14.22
N ALA A 247 9.28 2.17 -13.75
CA ALA A 247 9.05 3.57 -13.42
C ALA A 247 9.96 4.03 -12.27
N MET A 248 9.97 5.33 -11.99
CA MET A 248 10.66 5.91 -10.85
C MET A 248 9.82 5.87 -9.58
N TYR A 249 10.50 5.65 -8.46
CA TYR A 249 9.93 5.63 -7.13
C TYR A 249 10.69 6.59 -6.21
N ALA A 250 9.94 7.34 -5.41
CA ALA A 250 10.47 8.31 -4.47
C ALA A 250 11.27 7.61 -3.37
N THR A 251 12.41 8.19 -3.04
CA THR A 251 13.37 7.65 -2.06
C THR A 251 13.26 8.35 -0.71
N ARG A 252 12.35 9.33 -0.60
CA ARG A 252 11.92 9.98 0.64
C ARG A 252 10.43 10.29 0.59
N ASP A 253 9.80 10.33 1.76
CA ASP A 253 8.43 10.80 1.98
C ASP A 253 8.44 11.98 2.98
N PRO A 254 8.59 13.22 2.49
CA PRO A 254 8.61 14.40 3.35
C PRO A 254 7.30 14.66 4.10
N ARG A 255 6.17 14.19 3.54
CA ARG A 255 4.86 14.34 4.18
C ARG A 255 4.82 13.47 5.43
N GLY A 256 5.29 12.23 5.31
CA GLY A 256 5.47 11.30 6.43
C GLY A 256 6.76 11.50 7.23
N LEU A 257 7.46 12.63 7.08
CA LEU A 257 8.71 12.95 7.79
C LEU A 257 9.84 11.89 7.63
N LEU A 258 9.82 11.10 6.54
CA LEU A 258 10.80 10.06 6.21
C LEU A 258 11.77 10.56 5.12
N TYR A 259 12.90 11.14 5.51
CA TYR A 259 13.78 11.89 4.59
C TYR A 259 14.93 11.10 3.94
N GLY A 260 15.02 9.78 4.13
CA GLY A 260 16.18 9.01 3.65
C GLY A 260 15.95 7.51 3.57
N GLY A 261 14.99 7.10 2.74
CA GLY A 261 14.76 5.69 2.42
C GLY A 261 15.94 5.07 1.67
N ALA A 262 16.17 3.79 1.90
CA ALA A 262 17.09 2.98 1.12
C ALA A 262 16.33 2.30 -0.04
N VAL A 263 17.02 2.11 -1.16
CA VAL A 263 16.50 1.41 -2.33
C VAL A 263 17.51 0.40 -2.86
N ARG A 264 17.02 -0.65 -3.51
CA ARG A 264 17.83 -1.58 -4.30
C ARG A 264 17.06 -2.02 -5.55
N ALA A 265 17.80 -2.31 -6.61
CA ALA A 265 17.25 -2.93 -7.80
C ALA A 265 17.30 -4.44 -7.66
N CYS A 266 16.23 -5.11 -8.05
CA CYS A 266 16.12 -6.57 -8.05
C CYS A 266 15.53 -7.03 -9.37
N GLY A 267 15.98 -8.18 -9.84
CA GLY A 267 15.42 -8.81 -11.03
C GLY A 267 15.31 -10.32 -10.88
N ARG A 268 14.45 -10.92 -11.70
CA ARG A 268 14.22 -12.37 -11.78
C ARG A 268 14.34 -12.85 -13.21
N GLU A 269 15.05 -13.95 -13.41
CA GLU A 269 15.14 -14.62 -14.71
C GLU A 269 13.97 -15.61 -14.85
N ALA A 270 13.29 -15.57 -15.99
CA ALA A 270 12.01 -16.26 -16.16
C ALA A 270 12.11 -17.79 -16.21
N SER A 271 13.22 -18.34 -16.72
CA SER A 271 13.36 -19.78 -16.97
C SER A 271 13.74 -20.58 -15.71
N HIS A 272 14.49 -19.97 -14.80
CA HIS A 272 15.04 -20.61 -13.60
C HIS A 272 14.37 -20.14 -12.32
N ASN A 273 13.53 -19.09 -12.36
CA ASN A 273 12.89 -18.45 -11.20
C ASN A 273 13.86 -17.93 -10.14
N GLU A 274 15.12 -17.72 -10.50
CA GLU A 274 16.13 -17.16 -9.60
C GLU A 274 16.16 -15.64 -9.70
N GLY A 275 16.50 -15.00 -8.59
CA GLY A 275 16.58 -13.55 -8.50
C GLY A 275 17.94 -13.07 -8.00
N SER A 276 18.27 -11.83 -8.36
CA SER A 276 19.46 -11.14 -7.88
C SER A 276 19.13 -9.69 -7.61
N CYS A 277 19.75 -9.11 -6.59
CA CYS A 277 19.56 -7.72 -6.21
C CYS A 277 20.91 -7.00 -6.05
N THR A 278 20.91 -5.70 -6.33
CA THR A 278 22.01 -4.83 -5.94
C THR A 278 22.09 -4.70 -4.42
N ALA A 279 23.19 -4.16 -3.92
CA ALA A 279 23.25 -3.68 -2.54
C ALA A 279 22.21 -2.57 -2.31
N TRP A 280 21.77 -2.42 -1.06
CA TRP A 280 20.96 -1.29 -0.63
C TRP A 280 21.77 0.00 -0.68
N VAL A 281 21.17 1.08 -1.19
CA VAL A 281 21.75 2.42 -1.18
C VAL A 281 20.77 3.39 -0.55
N ARG A 282 21.30 4.35 0.21
CA ARG A 282 20.57 5.56 0.61
C ARG A 282 20.95 6.70 -0.34
N PRO A 283 20.05 7.11 -1.25
CA PRO A 283 20.23 8.31 -2.06
C PRO A 283 20.53 9.53 -1.19
N VAL A 284 21.42 10.39 -1.68
CA VAL A 284 21.83 11.62 -0.99
C VAL A 284 21.19 12.77 -1.74
N PRO A 285 20.16 13.43 -1.18
CA PRO A 285 19.54 14.56 -1.86
C PRO A 285 20.58 15.63 -2.16
N THR A 286 20.74 16.00 -3.43
CA THR A 286 21.61 17.12 -3.82
C THR A 286 20.86 18.44 -3.60
N GLY A 287 20.67 18.80 -2.34
CA GLY A 287 20.40 20.18 -1.90
C GLY A 287 18.96 20.52 -1.46
N ARG A 288 18.83 20.83 -0.16
CA ARG A 288 18.59 22.22 0.23
C ARG A 288 19.88 22.68 0.90
N ALA A 289 20.48 23.77 0.41
CA ALA A 289 21.50 24.47 1.18
C ALA A 289 20.95 24.70 2.59
N ARG A 290 21.73 24.29 3.60
CA ARG A 290 21.52 24.65 5.00
C ARG A 290 21.27 26.16 5.02
N ARG A 291 20.04 26.62 5.29
CA ARG A 291 19.79 28.05 5.48
C ARG A 291 20.66 28.45 6.67
N PRO A 292 21.60 29.41 6.55
CA PRO A 292 22.30 29.90 7.71
C PRO A 292 21.25 30.48 8.64
N THR A 293 21.25 30.04 9.89
CA THR A 293 20.55 30.70 10.97
C THR A 293 20.93 32.19 10.94
N ARG A 294 19.94 33.06 10.75
CA ARG A 294 20.05 34.46 11.19
C ARG A 294 19.50 34.54 12.59
#